data_AF-A0A644VCL5-F1
#
_entry.id   AF-A0A644VCL5-F1
#
_cell.length_a   1.000
_cell.length_b   1.000
_cell.length_c   1.000
_cell.angle_alpha   90.00
_cell.angle_beta   90.00
_cell.angle_gamma   90.00
#
_symmetry.space_group_name_H-M   'P 1'
#
loop_
_entity.id
_entity.type
_entity.pdbx_description
1 polymer ?
#
loop_
_entity_poly.entity_id
_entity_poly.type
_entity_poly.pdbx_seq_one_letter_code
_entity_poly.pdbx_strand_id
1 'polypeptide(L)'
;MLNTQDFKDFQKTLAILFFAMLSGQVIFALVSLWLVSSGAFEATGALRNPFLMIVPLLVFGGFIAGNYLGRRLLLKAQEAEAPEEKLNNYRSSMLMRYALLEGPSLMAIIAFLLTGERLFLGFTGMILFYFVTLYPSPTRISNDLELPDEDR
;
A
#
# COMPACT_ATOMS: atom_id res chain seq x y z
N MET A 1 -11.17 -22.90 -16.07
CA MET A 1 -12.10 -22.49 -14.98
C MET A 1 -11.29 -22.41 -13.69
N LEU A 2 -11.51 -21.38 -12.89
CA LEU A 2 -10.83 -21.21 -11.60
C LEU A 2 -11.51 -22.12 -10.57
N ASN A 3 -10.73 -22.96 -9.91
CA ASN A 3 -11.26 -23.76 -8.80
C ASN A 3 -11.57 -22.83 -7.62
N THR A 4 -12.75 -22.97 -7.02
CA THR A 4 -13.20 -22.18 -5.86
C THR A 4 -12.23 -22.26 -4.69
N GLN A 5 -11.57 -23.41 -4.48
CA GLN A 5 -10.58 -23.56 -3.42
C GLN A 5 -9.33 -22.71 -3.71
N ASP A 6 -8.82 -22.76 -4.94
CA ASP A 6 -7.64 -22.00 -5.36
C ASP A 6 -7.89 -20.48 -5.26
N PHE A 7 -9.10 -20.03 -5.59
CA PHE A 7 -9.49 -18.63 -5.43
C PHE A 7 -9.49 -18.17 -3.97
N LYS A 8 -10.03 -18.98 -3.04
CA LYS A 8 -10.03 -18.67 -1.60
C LYS A 8 -8.62 -18.59 -1.04
N ASP A 9 -7.76 -19.54 -1.42
CA ASP A 9 -6.37 -19.56 -0.97
C ASP A 9 -5.56 -18.38 -1.56
N PHE A 10 -5.85 -18.00 -2.80
CA PHE A 10 -5.29 -16.80 -3.43
C PHE A 10 -5.71 -15.52 -2.68
N GLN A 11 -7.00 -15.35 -2.41
CA GLN A 11 -7.52 -14.19 -1.69
C GLN A 11 -6.92 -14.09 -0.29
N LYS A 12 -6.85 -15.22 0.43
CA LYS A 12 -6.24 -15.29 1.76
C LYS A 12 -4.78 -14.85 1.73
N THR A 13 -4.01 -15.34 0.75
CA THR A 13 -2.61 -14.95 0.58
C THR A 13 -2.48 -13.46 0.35
N LEU A 14 -3.30 -12.88 -0.53
CA LEU A 14 -3.26 -11.45 -0.82
C LEU A 14 -3.70 -10.60 0.37
N ALA A 15 -4.66 -11.06 1.17
CA ALA A 15 -5.09 -10.43 2.40
C ALA A 15 -3.99 -10.45 3.47
N ILE A 16 -3.24 -11.55 3.62
CA ILE A 16 -2.09 -11.63 4.52
C ILE A 16 -1.04 -10.58 4.13
N LEU A 17 -0.70 -10.49 2.84
CA LEU A 17 0.27 -9.50 2.34
C LEU A 17 -0.22 -8.06 2.58
N PHE A 18 -1.50 -7.80 2.33
CA PHE A 18 -2.12 -6.51 2.60
C PHE A 18 -1.98 -6.12 4.08
N PHE A 19 -2.35 -7.01 5.00
CA PHE A 19 -2.27 -6.72 6.43
C PHE A 19 -0.83 -6.64 6.94
N ALA A 20 0.09 -7.41 6.37
CA ALA A 20 1.52 -7.29 6.69
C ALA A 20 2.05 -5.88 6.37
N MET A 21 1.78 -5.37 5.17
CA MET A 21 2.19 -4.02 4.76
C MET A 21 1.47 -2.93 5.58
N LEU A 22 0.14 -3.05 5.76
CA LEU A 22 -0.64 -2.10 6.55
C LEU A 22 -0.14 -2.02 8.00
N SER A 23 0.05 -3.19 8.64
CA SER A 23 0.49 -3.25 10.03
C SER A 23 1.92 -2.71 10.21
N GLY A 24 2.83 -2.94 9.26
CA GLY A 24 4.19 -2.41 9.30
C GLY A 24 4.20 -0.88 9.40
N GLN A 25 3.40 -0.21 8.55
CA GLN A 25 3.26 1.24 8.57
C GLN A 25 2.62 1.75 9.87
N VAL A 26 1.53 1.11 10.32
CA VAL A 26 0.80 1.51 11.53
C VAL A 26 1.68 1.36 12.76
N ILE A 27 2.32 0.20 12.92
CA ILE A 27 3.23 -0.07 14.05
C ILE A 27 4.38 0.94 14.02
N PHE A 28 5.00 1.18 12.86
CA PHE A 28 6.12 2.10 12.78
C PHE A 28 5.71 3.55 13.09
N ALA A 29 4.54 3.99 12.65
CA ALA A 29 3.99 5.29 12.98
C ALA A 29 3.75 5.44 14.49
N LEU A 30 3.13 4.44 15.13
CA LEU A 30 2.86 4.44 16.57
C LEU A 30 4.13 4.42 17.41
N VAL A 31 5.10 3.57 17.05
CA VAL A 31 6.40 3.49 17.73
C VAL A 31 7.15 4.82 17.58
N SER A 32 7.19 5.39 16.38
CA SER A 32 7.84 6.69 16.15
C SER A 32 7.18 7.81 16.95
N LEU A 33 5.84 7.83 17.00
CA LEU A 33 5.08 8.79 17.79
C LEU A 33 5.40 8.67 19.28
N TRP A 34 5.45 7.44 19.80
CA TRP A 34 5.82 7.19 21.19
C TRP A 34 7.28 7.62 21.48
N LEU A 35 8.24 7.28 20.61
CA LEU A 35 9.64 7.66 20.77
C LEU A 35 9.84 9.19 20.85
N VAL A 36 9.22 9.93 19.95
CA VAL A 36 9.32 11.40 19.93
C VAL A 36 8.57 12.03 21.10
N SER A 37 7.38 11.55 21.43
CA SER A 37 6.55 12.14 22.50
C SER A 37 7.05 11.83 23.92
N SER A 38 7.70 10.68 24.12
CA SER A 38 8.33 10.33 25.40
C SER A 38 9.68 11.01 25.62
N GLY A 39 10.26 11.64 24.59
CA GLY A 39 11.63 12.15 24.62
C GLY A 39 12.70 11.05 24.54
N ALA A 40 12.32 9.79 24.32
CA ALA A 40 13.25 8.69 24.12
C ALA A 40 14.06 8.83 22.80
N PHE A 41 13.58 9.65 21.88
CA PHE A 41 14.29 10.06 20.67
C PHE A 41 14.26 11.59 20.53
N GLU A 42 15.45 12.20 20.48
CA GLU A 42 15.60 13.65 20.30
C GLU A 42 15.48 14.02 18.82
N ALA A 43 14.29 14.41 18.41
CA ALA A 43 14.05 14.91 17.06
C ALA A 43 14.66 16.31 16.86
N THR A 44 15.16 16.62 15.67
CA THR A 44 15.81 17.91 15.38
C THR A 44 15.20 18.58 14.15
N GLY A 45 15.03 19.91 14.20
CA GLY A 45 14.48 20.67 13.07
C GLY A 45 15.40 20.78 11.84
N ALA A 46 16.64 20.29 11.92
CA ALA A 46 17.66 20.50 10.89
C ALA A 46 17.25 19.94 9.51
N LEU A 47 16.53 18.82 9.47
CA LEU A 47 16.09 18.17 8.24
C LEU A 47 14.66 18.53 7.83
N ARG A 48 13.99 19.40 8.58
CA ARG A 48 12.57 19.74 8.34
C ARG A 48 12.35 20.30 6.93
N ASN A 49 13.13 21.29 6.51
CA ASN A 49 12.91 21.96 5.22
C ASN A 49 13.16 21.03 4.02
N PRO A 50 14.26 20.26 3.96
CA PRO A 50 14.42 19.24 2.93
C PRO A 50 13.28 18.22 2.90
N PHE A 51 12.81 17.74 4.06
CA PHE A 51 11.71 16.78 4.12
C PHE A 51 10.36 17.37 3.66
N LEU A 52 10.10 18.65 3.95
CA LEU A 52 8.92 19.35 3.44
C LEU A 52 8.89 19.46 1.90
N MET A 53 10.04 19.35 1.23
CA MET A 53 10.11 19.31 -0.23
C MET A 53 9.95 17.87 -0.76
N ILE A 54 10.71 16.91 -0.23
CA ILE A 54 10.77 15.56 -0.82
C ILE A 54 9.59 14.67 -0.43
N VAL A 55 9.06 14.77 0.81
CA VAL A 55 7.96 13.91 1.25
C VAL A 55 6.71 14.12 0.41
N PRO A 56 6.22 15.35 0.16
CA PRO A 56 5.06 15.54 -0.70
C PRO A 56 5.27 15.00 -2.12
N LEU A 57 6.46 15.22 -2.71
CA LEU A 57 6.80 14.70 -4.04
C LEU A 57 6.71 13.17 -4.08
N LEU A 58 7.21 12.49 -3.06
CA LEU A 58 7.11 11.04 -2.97
C LEU A 58 5.67 10.57 -2.73
N VAL A 59 4.90 11.27 -1.90
CA VAL A 59 3.48 10.93 -1.62
C VAL A 59 2.65 11.02 -2.90
N PHE A 60 2.69 12.16 -3.59
CA PHE A 60 1.94 12.36 -4.83
C PHE A 60 2.50 11.50 -5.97
N GLY A 61 3.82 11.43 -6.11
CA GLY A 61 4.49 10.62 -7.12
C GLY A 61 4.20 9.13 -6.95
N GLY A 62 4.27 8.62 -5.73
CA GLY A 62 3.95 7.24 -5.39
C GLY A 62 2.47 6.92 -5.60
N PHE A 63 1.57 7.83 -5.22
CA PHE A 63 0.13 7.68 -5.50
C PHE A 63 -0.15 7.59 -7.01
N ILE A 64 0.39 8.51 -7.81
CA ILE A 64 0.19 8.52 -9.27
C ILE A 64 0.82 7.27 -9.91
N ALA A 65 2.08 6.98 -9.58
CA ALA A 65 2.81 5.84 -10.12
C ALA A 65 2.15 4.51 -9.72
N GLY A 66 1.70 4.38 -8.48
CA GLY A 66 1.02 3.19 -7.97
C GLY A 66 -0.25 2.90 -8.74
N ASN A 67 -1.10 3.92 -8.93
CA ASN A 67 -2.31 3.78 -9.72
C ASN A 67 -2.00 3.46 -11.19
N TYR A 68 -1.02 4.13 -11.79
CA TYR A 68 -0.67 3.93 -13.20
C TYR A 68 -0.05 2.56 -13.48
N LEU A 69 1.02 2.19 -12.77
CA LEU A 69 1.73 0.93 -12.96
C LEU A 69 0.89 -0.26 -12.50
N GLY A 70 0.16 -0.10 -11.39
CA GLY A 70 -0.80 -1.10 -10.93
C GLY A 70 -1.90 -1.35 -11.96
N ARG A 71 -2.47 -0.28 -12.55
CA ARG A 71 -3.48 -0.45 -13.62
C ARG A 71 -2.92 -1.16 -14.84
N ARG A 72 -1.68 -0.90 -15.26
CA ARG A 72 -1.05 -1.62 -16.37
C ARG A 72 -0.94 -3.12 -16.10
N LEU A 73 -0.57 -3.52 -14.88
CA LEU A 73 -0.49 -4.92 -14.50
C LEU A 73 -1.87 -5.57 -14.36
N LEU A 74 -2.88 -4.80 -13.93
CA LEU A 74 -4.26 -5.26 -13.89
C LEU A 74 -4.79 -5.57 -15.31
N LEU A 75 -4.56 -4.69 -16.27
CA LEU A 75 -4.95 -4.92 -17.67
C LEU A 75 -4.31 -6.21 -18.22
N LYS A 76 -3.02 -6.43 -17.94
CA LYS A 76 -2.35 -7.70 -18.29
C LYS A 76 -2.97 -8.92 -17.61
N ALA A 77 -3.52 -8.77 -16.40
CA ALA A 77 -4.23 -9.85 -15.73
C ALA A 77 -5.58 -10.14 -16.41
N GLN A 78 -6.30 -9.10 -16.85
CA GLN A 78 -7.57 -9.26 -17.56
C GLN A 78 -7.39 -9.93 -18.93
N GLU A 79 -6.29 -9.63 -19.62
CA GLU A 79 -5.94 -10.20 -20.93
C GLU A 79 -5.36 -11.63 -20.86
N ALA A 80 -5.02 -12.14 -19.67
CA ALA A 80 -4.39 -13.45 -19.53
C ALA A 80 -5.40 -14.59 -19.73
N GLU A 81 -5.07 -15.55 -20.60
CA GLU A 81 -5.90 -16.73 -20.88
C GLU A 81 -5.76 -17.81 -19.80
N ALA A 82 -4.54 -18.02 -19.30
CA ALA A 82 -4.25 -19.03 -18.30
C ALA A 82 -4.69 -18.54 -16.89
N PRO A 83 -5.51 -19.32 -16.15
CA PRO A 83 -6.00 -18.91 -14.83
C PRO A 83 -4.90 -18.56 -13.82
N GLU A 84 -3.82 -19.33 -13.79
CA GLU A 84 -2.68 -19.08 -12.90
C GLU A 84 -1.96 -17.77 -13.26
N GLU A 85 -1.76 -17.50 -14.55
CA GLU A 85 -1.15 -16.27 -15.03
C GLU A 85 -2.01 -15.05 -14.69
N LYS A 86 -3.34 -15.16 -14.86
CA LYS A 86 -4.32 -14.14 -14.49
C LYS A 86 -4.21 -13.77 -13.00
N LEU A 87 -4.21 -14.76 -12.11
CA LEU A 87 -4.05 -14.53 -10.67
C LEU A 87 -2.68 -13.95 -10.32
N ASN A 88 -1.59 -14.41 -10.95
CA ASN A 88 -0.24 -13.92 -10.70
C ASN A 88 -0.05 -12.46 -11.14
N ASN A 89 -0.57 -12.09 -12.31
CA ASN A 89 -0.56 -10.72 -12.80
C ASN A 89 -1.41 -9.80 -11.91
N TYR A 90 -2.56 -10.27 -11.44
CA TYR A 90 -3.39 -9.52 -10.50
C TYR A 90 -2.70 -9.31 -9.15
N ARG A 91 -2.08 -10.35 -8.58
CA ARG A 91 -1.25 -10.23 -7.36
C ARG A 91 -0.17 -9.19 -7.55
N SER A 92 0.54 -9.24 -8.67
CA SER A 92 1.60 -8.28 -9.01
C SER A 92 1.05 -6.85 -9.10
N SER A 93 -0.15 -6.67 -9.68
CA SER A 93 -0.81 -5.37 -9.76
C SER A 93 -1.10 -4.77 -8.40
N MET A 94 -1.58 -5.58 -7.45
CA MET A 94 -1.93 -5.15 -6.10
C MET A 94 -0.69 -4.86 -5.27
N LEU A 95 0.32 -5.74 -5.31
CA LEU A 95 1.59 -5.51 -4.61
C LEU A 95 2.32 -4.27 -5.13
N MET A 96 2.27 -4.00 -6.44
CA MET A 96 2.81 -2.77 -7.01
C MET A 96 2.13 -1.52 -6.46
N ARG A 97 0.79 -1.53 -6.37
CA ARG A 97 0.02 -0.42 -5.75
C ARG A 97 0.39 -0.25 -4.29
N TYR A 98 0.46 -1.35 -3.54
CA TYR A 98 0.79 -1.31 -2.13
C TYR A 98 2.19 -0.74 -1.90
N ALA A 99 3.21 -1.25 -2.60
CA ALA A 99 4.59 -0.82 -2.40
C ALA A 99 4.81 0.67 -2.73
N LEU A 100 4.16 1.15 -3.80
CA LEU A 100 4.28 2.56 -4.23
C LEU A 100 3.52 3.54 -3.31
N LEU A 101 2.61 3.06 -2.49
CA LEU A 101 2.03 3.83 -1.38
C LEU A 101 2.83 3.65 -0.09
N GLU A 102 3.36 2.45 0.14
CA GLU A 102 4.08 2.11 1.35
C GLU A 102 5.38 2.89 1.49
N GLY A 103 6.19 2.93 0.43
CA GLY A 103 7.46 3.65 0.43
C GLY A 103 7.33 5.11 0.88
N PRO A 104 6.46 5.93 0.26
CA PRO A 104 6.23 7.30 0.69
C PRO A 104 5.69 7.44 2.11
N SER A 105 4.82 6.52 2.55
CA SER A 105 4.28 6.51 3.91
C SER A 105 5.37 6.23 4.95
N LEU A 106 6.24 5.24 4.71
CA LEU A 106 7.38 4.94 5.58
C LEU A 106 8.37 6.11 5.61
N MET A 107 8.63 6.74 4.45
CA MET A 107 9.46 7.95 4.38
C MET A 107 8.87 9.11 5.19
N ALA A 108 7.55 9.31 5.14
CA ALA A 108 6.87 10.32 5.94
C ALA A 108 6.97 10.02 7.46
N ILE A 109 6.87 8.75 7.86
CA ILE A 109 7.08 8.34 9.26
C ILE A 109 8.53 8.62 9.69
N ILE A 110 9.51 8.30 8.84
CA ILE A 110 10.94 8.60 9.11
C ILE A 110 11.16 10.11 9.23
N ALA A 111 10.58 10.91 8.33
CA ALA A 111 10.68 12.36 8.41
C ALA A 111 10.09 12.91 9.71
N PHE A 112 8.95 12.38 10.18
CA PHE A 112 8.40 12.71 11.49
C PHE A 112 9.37 12.31 12.61
N LEU A 113 9.86 11.07 12.63
CA LEU A 113 10.77 10.58 13.67
C LEU A 113 12.01 11.48 13.81
N LEU A 114 12.61 11.86 12.69
CA LEU A 114 13.83 12.67 12.66
C LEU A 114 13.61 14.14 13.02
N THR A 115 12.43 14.69 12.73
CA THR A 115 12.19 16.15 12.82
C THR A 115 11.21 16.58 13.91
N GLY A 116 10.36 15.66 14.38
CA GLY A 116 9.24 15.94 15.28
C GLY A 116 8.07 16.65 14.59
N GLU A 117 8.15 16.92 13.28
CA GLU A 117 7.14 17.66 12.52
C GLU A 117 5.92 16.77 12.24
N ARG A 118 4.82 17.04 12.95
CA ARG A 118 3.58 16.23 12.92
C ARG A 118 2.90 16.24 11.57
N LEU A 119 3.15 17.25 10.73
CA LEU A 119 2.60 17.30 9.37
C LEU A 119 2.94 16.04 8.57
N PHE A 120 4.11 15.44 8.78
CA PHE A 120 4.48 14.20 8.07
C PHE A 120 3.60 13.00 8.46
N LEU A 121 3.17 12.89 9.72
CA LEU A 121 2.17 11.89 10.11
C LEU A 121 0.81 12.12 9.46
N GLY A 122 0.47 13.38 9.13
CA GLY A 122 -0.70 13.70 8.33
C GLY A 122 -0.67 13.05 6.93
N PHE A 123 0.49 13.06 6.26
CA PHE A 123 0.67 12.35 4.99
C PHE A 123 0.56 10.83 5.15
N THR A 124 1.18 10.26 6.18
CA THR A 124 1.03 8.84 6.53
C THR A 124 -0.45 8.49 6.74
N GLY A 125 -1.20 9.28 7.50
CA GLY A 125 -2.62 9.07 7.74
C GLY A 125 -3.46 9.10 6.46
N MET A 126 -3.17 10.05 5.56
CA MET A 126 -3.82 10.13 4.24
C MET A 126 -3.55 8.88 3.40
N ILE A 127 -2.30 8.43 3.35
CA ILE A 127 -1.94 7.20 2.64
C ILE A 127 -2.62 5.99 3.26
N LEU A 128 -2.59 5.84 4.58
CA LEU A 128 -3.24 4.72 5.27
C LEU A 128 -4.75 4.69 5.01
N PHE A 129 -5.41 5.85 5.03
CA PHE A 129 -6.82 5.94 4.68
C PHE A 129 -7.09 5.41 3.27
N TYR A 130 -6.32 5.85 2.27
CA TYR A 130 -6.42 5.33 0.91
C TYR A 130 -6.04 3.84 0.82
N PHE A 131 -4.98 3.41 1.51
CA PHE A 131 -4.48 2.05 1.50
C PHE A 131 -5.54 1.07 2.01
N VAL A 132 -6.30 1.43 3.06
CA VAL A 132 -7.42 0.61 3.57
C VAL A 132 -8.49 0.38 2.50
N THR A 133 -8.75 1.37 1.65
CA THR A 133 -9.68 1.20 0.53
C THR A 133 -9.19 0.17 -0.49
N LEU A 134 -7.91 -0.24 -0.46
CA LEU A 134 -7.34 -1.21 -1.38
C LEU A 134 -7.46 -2.67 -0.92
N TYR A 135 -8.17 -2.95 0.17
CA TYR A 135 -8.35 -4.30 0.69
C TYR A 135 -8.81 -5.30 -0.39
N PRO A 136 -8.13 -6.46 -0.54
CA PRO A 136 -8.44 -7.46 -1.57
C PRO A 136 -9.64 -8.31 -1.18
N SER A 137 -10.83 -7.71 -1.15
CA SER A 137 -12.08 -8.45 -0.92
C SER A 137 -12.39 -9.38 -2.10
N PRO A 138 -13.08 -10.51 -1.88
CA PRO A 138 -13.51 -11.39 -2.96
C PRO A 138 -14.22 -10.62 -4.08
N THR A 139 -15.17 -9.75 -3.74
CA THR A 139 -15.91 -8.92 -4.68
C THR A 139 -15.01 -8.00 -5.50
N ARG A 140 -13.98 -7.40 -4.88
CA ARG A 140 -13.00 -6.58 -5.62
C ARG A 140 -12.25 -7.43 -6.61
N ILE A 141 -11.71 -8.57 -6.18
CA ILE A 141 -10.91 -9.45 -7.04
C ILE A 141 -11.74 -9.88 -8.25
N SER A 142 -12.98 -10.32 -8.02
CA SER A 142 -13.87 -10.76 -9.11
C SER A 142 -14.24 -9.64 -10.07
N ASN A 143 -14.47 -8.42 -9.55
CA ASN A 143 -14.78 -7.26 -10.40
C ASN A 143 -13.55 -6.80 -11.20
N ASP A 144 -12.39 -6.70 -10.56
CA ASP A 144 -11.15 -6.25 -11.20
C ASP A 144 -10.69 -7.26 -12.28
N LEU A 145 -10.89 -8.57 -12.05
CA LEU A 145 -10.56 -9.62 -13.00
C LEU A 145 -11.65 -9.91 -14.04
N GLU A 146 -12.80 -9.23 -13.96
CA GLU A 146 -13.96 -9.43 -14.82
C GLU A 146 -14.37 -10.91 -14.87
N LEU A 147 -14.40 -11.58 -13.71
CA LEU A 147 -14.79 -12.99 -13.62
C LEU A 147 -16.29 -13.16 -13.91
N PRO A 148 -16.68 -14.17 -14.72
CA PRO A 148 -18.09 -14.52 -14.95
C PRO A 148 -18.82 -14.86 -13.63
N ASP A 149 -20.14 -14.71 -13.60
CA ASP A 149 -20.95 -14.95 -12.39
C ASP A 149 -20.83 -16.37 -11.82
N GLU A 150 -20.44 -17.35 -12.63
CA GLU A 150 -20.21 -18.74 -12.22
C GLU A 150 -18.90 -18.96 -11.42
N ASP A 151 -17.95 -18.03 -11.53
CA ASP A 151 -16.63 -18.07 -10.86
C ASP A 151 -16.57 -17.14 -9.62
N ARG A 152 -17.69 -16.49 -9.25
CA ARG A 152 -17.82 -15.58 -8.10
C ARG A 152 -18.09 -16.32 -6.78
#